data_AF-A0A510Y789-F1
#
_entry.id   AF-A0A510Y789-F1
#
_cell.length_a   1.000
_cell.length_b   1.000
_cell.length_c   1.000
_cell.angle_alpha   90.00
_cell.angle_beta   90.00
_cell.angle_gamma   90.00
#
_symmetry.space_group_name_H-M   'P 1'
#
loop_
_entity.id
_entity.type
_entity.pdbx_description
1 polymer ?
#
loop_
_entity_poly.entity_id
_entity_poly.type
_entity_poly.pdbx_seq_one_letter_code
_entity_poly.pdbx_strand_id
1 'polypeptide(L)'
;MNLTSGPSSRYTFSIEEMAEEIMSVIAESLHVDSVYIAKREAAYMDVLSAYNNRGEELVSPGMKVEHEASFCQYVLRNDKQEYFHFSDAVNDEETKELLMPKNFNVHTFLGVYIKNQEGGPFGTLCVLNREPREFKKEEISLMQTFGNLLSYLIRVDQMNEKIDVLGYPIVPIGEGIAVLPLVGAMDENRSNRLMETVLQEVYGGKYDYFMIDVSGVSAFNETFTMYLSQVIQALKLMGIDPILTGVRPDMAVQDVRKDILGENIIIEKSLETALKSIGFRLVRDE
;
A
#
# COMPACT_ATOMS: atom_id res chain seq x y z
N MET A 1 22.83 10.42 -39.22
CA MET A 1 21.60 10.91 -38.56
C MET A 1 21.38 10.07 -37.31
N ASN A 2 21.89 10.53 -36.18
CA ASN A 2 21.68 9.90 -34.88
C ASN A 2 20.53 10.65 -34.20
N LEU A 3 19.39 9.97 -34.03
CA LEU A 3 18.33 10.43 -33.14
C LEU A 3 18.72 9.97 -31.73
N THR A 4 19.33 10.88 -30.98
CA THR A 4 19.52 10.72 -29.54
C THR A 4 18.15 10.73 -28.86
N SER A 5 17.76 9.58 -28.33
CA SER A 5 16.65 9.44 -27.38
C SER A 5 16.91 10.36 -26.18
N GLY A 6 16.08 11.39 -26.02
CA GLY A 6 16.09 12.24 -24.83
C GLY A 6 15.73 11.42 -23.58
N PRO A 7 16.15 11.87 -22.39
CA PRO A 7 15.81 11.19 -21.15
C PRO A 7 14.31 11.36 -20.90
N SER A 8 13.54 10.30 -21.10
CA SER A 8 12.17 10.23 -20.58
C SER A 8 12.24 9.98 -19.08
N SER A 9 12.56 11.00 -18.29
CA SER A 9 12.30 10.98 -16.85
C SER A 9 10.80 11.11 -16.65
N ARG A 10 10.11 9.96 -16.61
CA ARG A 10 8.77 9.93 -16.02
C ARG A 10 8.99 10.21 -14.54
N TYR A 11 8.53 11.39 -14.10
CA TYR A 11 8.45 11.74 -12.69
C TYR A 11 7.61 10.69 -11.96
N THR A 12 8.25 9.74 -11.30
CA THR A 12 7.64 8.90 -10.27
C THR A 12 7.93 9.59 -8.96
N PHE A 13 7.16 10.62 -8.60
CA PHE A 13 7.17 11.07 -7.20
C PHE A 13 6.38 10.06 -6.39
N SER A 14 6.99 9.48 -5.37
CA SER A 14 6.21 8.73 -4.37
C SER A 14 5.31 9.71 -3.62
N ILE A 15 4.14 9.28 -3.18
CA ILE A 15 3.27 10.08 -2.30
C ILE A 15 3.97 10.42 -1.01
N GLU A 16 4.91 9.58 -0.58
CA GLU A 16 5.77 9.85 0.57
C GLU A 16 6.63 11.09 0.31
N GLU A 17 7.26 11.20 -0.87
CA GLU A 17 8.07 12.37 -1.25
C GLU A 17 7.22 13.64 -1.36
N MET A 18 6.02 13.55 -1.94
CA MET A 18 5.09 14.68 -2.02
C MET A 18 4.57 15.10 -0.63
N ALA A 19 4.34 14.12 0.25
CA ALA A 19 3.93 14.39 1.63
C ALA A 19 5.05 15.09 2.40
N GLU A 20 6.30 14.68 2.23
CA GLU A 20 7.46 15.36 2.86
C GLU A 20 7.57 16.83 2.45
N GLU A 21 7.41 17.14 1.16
CA GLU A 21 7.40 18.53 0.68
C GLU A 21 6.28 19.34 1.33
N ILE A 22 5.05 18.81 1.35
CA ILE A 22 3.90 19.46 2.01
C ILE A 22 4.19 19.71 3.50
N MET A 23 4.71 18.70 4.19
CA MET A 23 5.00 18.80 5.62
C MET A 23 6.08 19.83 5.92
N SER A 24 7.11 19.95 5.07
CA SER A 24 8.14 20.98 5.24
C SER A 24 7.55 22.40 5.12
N VAL A 25 6.64 22.62 4.16
CA VAL A 25 5.95 23.91 3.97
C VAL A 25 5.07 24.23 5.17
N ILE A 26 4.35 23.24 5.71
CA ILE A 26 3.55 23.41 6.93
C ILE A 26 4.45 23.77 8.11
N ALA A 27 5.55 23.04 8.30
CA ALA A 27 6.47 23.23 9.41
C ALA A 27 7.02 24.67 9.43
N GLU A 28 7.50 25.15 8.27
CA GLU A 28 8.00 26.51 8.10
C GLU A 28 6.90 27.56 8.26
N SER A 29 5.70 27.32 7.73
CA SER A 29 4.61 28.30 7.76
C SER A 29 4.04 28.48 9.17
N LEU A 30 3.80 27.37 9.88
CA LEU A 30 3.21 27.39 11.22
C LEU A 30 4.25 27.55 12.34
N HIS A 31 5.54 27.42 12.02
CA HIS A 31 6.65 27.44 12.99
C HIS A 31 6.45 26.39 14.09
N VAL A 32 6.25 25.14 13.65
CA VAL A 32 5.98 23.99 14.53
C VAL A 32 7.19 23.07 14.64
N ASP A 33 7.26 22.30 15.73
CA ASP A 33 8.39 21.40 15.99
C ASP A 33 8.33 20.17 15.09
N SER A 34 7.12 19.61 14.93
CA SER A 34 6.90 18.45 14.08
C SER A 34 5.60 18.53 13.30
N VAL A 35 5.62 17.92 12.12
CA VAL A 35 4.45 17.66 11.27
C VAL A 35 4.46 16.17 10.93
N TYR A 36 3.32 15.49 11.01
CA TYR A 36 3.27 14.06 10.68
C TYR A 36 1.92 13.63 10.14
N ILE A 37 1.93 12.53 9.39
CA ILE A 37 0.73 11.84 8.91
C ILE A 37 0.59 10.54 9.68
N ALA A 38 -0.54 10.36 10.37
CA ALA A 38 -0.88 9.12 11.04
C ALA A 38 -2.05 8.44 10.34
N LYS A 39 -1.84 7.22 9.86
CA LYS A 39 -2.86 6.36 9.26
C LYS A 39 -3.60 5.63 10.36
N ARG A 40 -4.92 5.53 10.20
CA ARG A 40 -5.76 4.74 11.10
C ARG A 40 -5.70 3.26 10.70
N GLU A 41 -5.25 2.42 11.62
CA GLU A 41 -5.39 0.97 11.55
C GLU A 41 -6.49 0.49 12.49
N ALA A 42 -6.84 -0.80 12.45
CA ALA A 42 -7.93 -1.36 13.25
C ALA A 42 -7.75 -1.12 14.77
N ALA A 43 -6.52 -1.25 15.27
CA ALA A 43 -6.20 -1.18 16.70
C ALA A 43 -5.30 0.00 17.10
N TYR A 44 -4.61 0.63 16.15
CA TYR A 44 -3.63 1.68 16.43
C TYR A 44 -3.57 2.73 15.32
N MET A 45 -2.85 3.81 15.58
CA MET A 45 -2.42 4.81 14.62
C MET A 45 -0.99 4.50 14.19
N ASP A 46 -0.74 4.39 12.89
CA ASP A 46 0.57 4.16 12.29
C ASP A 46 1.11 5.47 11.71
N VAL A 47 2.27 5.94 12.18
CA VAL A 47 2.89 7.14 11.61
C VAL A 47 3.52 6.79 10.28
N LEU A 48 2.91 7.23 9.18
CA LEU A 48 3.43 6.96 7.83
C LEU A 48 4.65 7.79 7.51
N SER A 49 4.60 9.07 7.84
CA SER A 49 5.69 10.01 7.58
C SER A 49 5.68 11.10 8.64
N ALA A 50 6.86 11.62 8.93
CA ALA A 50 7.08 12.66 9.91
C ALA A 50 8.20 13.59 9.46
N TYR A 51 7.95 14.89 9.56
CA TYR A 51 8.92 15.94 9.44
C TYR A 51 9.17 16.52 10.84
N ASN A 52 10.43 16.54 11.27
CA ASN A 52 10.84 17.13 12.54
C ASN A 52 11.84 18.26 12.28
N ASN A 53 11.64 19.41 12.90
CA ASN A 53 12.55 20.54 12.73
C ASN A 53 13.89 20.30 13.45
N ARG A 54 14.96 20.89 12.91
CA ARG A 54 16.38 20.62 13.18
C ARG A 54 16.70 20.37 14.67
N GLY A 55 16.80 19.10 15.06
CA GLY A 55 17.46 18.65 16.29
C GLY A 55 16.59 17.84 17.26
N GLU A 56 15.29 17.73 17.04
CA GLU A 56 14.38 17.08 18.01
C GLU A 56 13.41 16.11 17.32
N GLU A 57 13.65 14.82 17.47
CA GLU A 57 12.77 13.77 16.96
C GLU A 57 11.62 13.53 17.95
N LEU A 58 10.46 14.15 17.71
CA LEU A 58 9.23 13.91 18.49
C LEU A 58 8.47 12.69 17.99
N VAL A 59 8.46 12.50 16.67
CA VAL A 59 7.69 11.44 16.00
C VAL A 59 8.55 10.85 14.90
N SER A 60 8.56 9.53 14.79
CA SER A 60 9.31 8.79 13.78
C SER A 60 8.36 8.00 12.87
N PRO A 61 8.64 7.89 11.56
CA PRO A 61 7.92 6.96 10.69
C PRO A 61 7.96 5.52 11.25
N GLY A 62 6.83 4.81 11.14
CA GLY A 62 6.62 3.47 11.70
C GLY A 62 6.29 3.42 13.19
N MET A 63 6.23 4.56 13.87
CA MET A 63 5.74 4.64 15.25
C MET A 63 4.27 4.24 15.30
N LYS A 64 3.94 3.29 16.18
CA LYS A 64 2.56 2.81 16.40
C LYS A 64 2.05 3.26 17.76
N VAL A 65 0.88 3.87 17.77
CA VAL A 65 0.25 4.38 19.00
C VAL A 65 -1.17 3.87 19.08
N GLU A 66 -1.56 3.27 20.20
CA GLU A 66 -2.96 2.86 20.43
C GLU A 66 -3.91 4.04 20.28
N HIS A 67 -5.11 3.81 19.73
CA HIS A 67 -6.08 4.88 19.44
C HIS A 67 -6.33 5.77 20.67
N GLU A 68 -6.62 5.16 21.81
CA GLU A 68 -6.94 5.84 23.08
C GLU A 68 -5.74 6.57 23.70
N ALA A 69 -4.51 6.23 23.32
CA ALA A 69 -3.29 6.88 23.78
C ALA A 69 -2.81 7.99 22.84
N SER A 70 -3.50 8.16 21.69
CA SER A 70 -3.15 9.13 20.64
C SER A 70 -4.01 10.38 20.71
N PHE A 71 -3.47 11.52 20.26
CA PHE A 71 -4.29 12.71 19.98
C PHE A 71 -5.29 12.48 18.84
N CYS A 72 -5.01 11.53 17.94
CA CYS A 72 -5.81 11.29 16.75
C CYS A 72 -7.26 10.90 17.09
N GLN A 73 -7.50 10.29 18.26
CA GLN A 73 -8.86 9.98 18.71
C GLN A 73 -9.76 11.22 18.77
N TYR A 74 -9.21 12.39 19.10
CA TYR A 74 -9.99 13.63 19.22
C TYR A 74 -10.38 14.20 17.87
N VAL A 75 -9.49 14.06 16.88
CA VAL A 75 -9.76 14.43 15.49
C VAL A 75 -10.78 13.46 14.87
N LEU A 76 -10.67 12.16 15.19
CA LEU A 76 -11.44 11.08 14.59
C LEU A 76 -12.73 10.73 15.36
N ARG A 77 -13.06 11.48 16.42
CA ARG A 77 -14.16 11.15 17.36
C ARG A 77 -15.55 11.20 16.69
N ASN A 78 -15.72 12.04 15.68
CA ASN A 78 -16.99 12.22 14.97
C ASN A 78 -16.73 12.63 13.52
N ASP A 79 -17.42 11.99 12.57
CA ASP A 79 -17.30 12.23 11.12
C ASP A 79 -17.62 13.67 10.68
N LYS A 80 -18.24 14.47 11.55
CA LYS A 80 -18.52 15.90 11.31
C LYS A 80 -17.40 16.85 11.75
N GLN A 81 -16.42 16.35 12.51
CA GLN A 81 -15.32 17.15 13.03
C GLN A 81 -14.14 17.09 12.07
N GLU A 82 -13.84 18.22 11.42
CA GLU A 82 -12.77 18.27 10.40
C GLU A 82 -11.38 18.52 11.00
N TYR A 83 -11.31 19.01 12.25
CA TYR A 83 -10.06 19.25 12.97
C TYR A 83 -10.28 19.23 14.50
N PHE A 84 -9.20 19.04 15.25
CA PHE A 84 -9.15 19.22 16.71
C PHE A 84 -7.80 19.84 17.09
N HIS A 85 -7.76 20.69 18.12
CA HIS A 85 -6.50 21.21 18.64
C HIS A 85 -6.51 21.33 20.18
N PHE A 86 -5.31 21.28 20.76
CA PHE A 86 -5.02 21.65 22.14
C PHE A 86 -3.96 22.75 22.13
N SER A 87 -4.16 23.81 22.91
CA SER A 87 -3.16 24.87 23.09
C SER A 87 -2.21 24.61 24.26
N ASP A 88 -2.60 23.74 25.20
CA ASP A 88 -1.75 23.25 26.28
C ASP A 88 -2.20 21.88 26.83
N ALA A 89 -1.89 20.83 26.08
CA ALA A 89 -2.19 19.44 26.38
C ALA A 89 -1.41 18.86 27.57
N VAL A 90 -0.37 19.51 28.09
CA VAL A 90 0.27 19.03 29.33
C VAL A 90 -0.59 19.39 30.53
N ASN A 91 -1.27 20.53 30.48
CA ASN A 91 -2.10 21.05 31.56
C ASN A 91 -3.61 20.78 31.35
N ASP A 92 -3.99 20.16 30.24
CA ASP A 92 -5.38 19.76 29.98
C ASP A 92 -5.74 18.46 30.74
N GLU A 93 -6.93 18.41 31.31
CA GLU A 93 -7.40 17.25 32.08
C GLU A 93 -7.75 16.05 31.18
N GLU A 94 -8.15 16.30 29.93
CA GLU A 94 -8.55 15.24 28.98
C GLU A 94 -7.34 14.47 28.42
N THR A 95 -6.14 15.04 28.53
CA THR A 95 -4.94 14.54 27.84
C THR A 95 -3.97 13.77 28.74
N LYS A 96 -4.32 13.55 30.02
CA LYS A 96 -3.45 12.93 31.05
C LYS A 96 -2.92 11.54 30.68
N GLU A 97 -3.69 10.77 29.93
CA GLU A 97 -3.33 9.40 29.52
C GLU A 97 -2.64 9.35 28.14
N LEU A 98 -2.48 10.50 27.47
CA LEU A 98 -1.86 10.55 26.15
C LEU A 98 -0.34 10.46 26.21
N LEU A 99 0.25 9.73 25.26
CA LEU A 99 1.70 9.51 25.21
C LEU A 99 2.48 10.82 24.97
N MET A 100 1.99 11.67 24.09
CA MET A 100 2.74 12.84 23.60
C MET A 100 2.96 13.92 24.67
N PRO A 101 1.94 14.39 25.42
CA PRO A 101 2.15 15.30 26.55
C PRO A 101 3.03 14.68 27.63
N LYS A 102 2.76 13.41 28.00
CA LYS A 102 3.38 12.76 29.15
C LYS A 102 4.85 12.42 28.95
N ASN A 103 5.21 11.89 27.79
CA ASN A 103 6.55 11.36 27.54
C ASN A 103 7.45 12.31 26.75
N PHE A 104 6.86 13.22 25.96
CA PHE A 104 7.59 14.09 25.05
C PHE A 104 7.40 15.58 25.34
N ASN A 105 6.67 15.91 26.42
CA ASN A 105 6.36 17.28 26.83
C ASN A 105 5.73 18.10 25.69
N VAL A 106 4.82 17.49 24.94
CA VAL A 106 4.07 18.17 23.88
C VAL A 106 2.92 18.96 24.49
N HIS A 107 2.98 20.27 24.37
CA HIS A 107 1.93 21.17 24.85
C HIS A 107 0.91 21.47 23.76
N THR A 108 1.33 21.75 22.54
CA THR A 108 0.40 22.17 21.49
C THR A 108 0.21 21.05 20.47
N PHE A 109 -1.04 20.78 20.10
CA PHE A 109 -1.43 19.83 19.07
C PHE A 109 -2.48 20.45 18.15
N LEU A 110 -2.35 20.25 16.85
CA LEU A 110 -3.44 20.47 15.90
C LEU A 110 -3.44 19.33 14.90
N GLY A 111 -4.58 18.65 14.78
CA GLY A 111 -4.80 17.59 13.81
C GLY A 111 -6.00 17.89 12.94
N VAL A 112 -5.88 17.56 11.65
CA VAL A 112 -6.96 17.65 10.67
C VAL A 112 -7.24 16.29 10.05
N TYR A 113 -8.48 16.11 9.62
CA TYR A 113 -8.97 14.86 9.08
C TYR A 113 -8.40 14.59 7.67
N ILE A 114 -7.99 13.35 7.41
CA ILE A 114 -7.67 12.87 6.05
C ILE A 114 -8.70 11.80 5.69
N LYS A 115 -9.39 11.99 4.57
CA LYS A 115 -10.46 11.11 4.08
C LYS A 115 -9.91 10.07 3.11
N ASN A 116 -10.46 8.87 3.18
CA ASN A 116 -10.27 7.83 2.17
C ASN A 116 -11.26 8.03 0.99
N GLN A 117 -11.22 7.14 -0.01
CA GLN A 117 -12.10 7.24 -1.18
C GLN A 117 -13.61 7.13 -0.87
N GLU A 118 -13.94 6.39 0.19
CA GLU A 118 -15.32 6.14 0.63
C GLU A 118 -15.86 7.31 1.47
N GLY A 119 -15.03 8.33 1.72
CA GLY A 119 -15.35 9.48 2.56
C GLY A 119 -15.14 9.24 4.05
N GLY A 120 -14.72 8.02 4.44
CA GLY A 120 -14.38 7.65 5.81
C GLY A 120 -12.95 8.07 6.21
N PRO A 121 -12.54 7.80 7.47
CA PRO A 121 -11.20 8.13 7.95
C PRO A 121 -10.14 7.30 7.26
N PHE A 122 -9.20 7.96 6.58
CA PHE A 122 -7.90 7.38 6.28
C PHE A 122 -6.95 7.55 7.47
N GLY A 123 -6.98 8.73 8.10
CA GLY A 123 -6.02 9.10 9.13
C GLY A 123 -6.07 10.61 9.41
N THR A 124 -4.95 11.15 9.87
CA THR A 124 -4.84 12.56 10.29
C THR A 124 -3.52 13.18 9.86
N LEU A 125 -3.54 14.44 9.44
CA LEU A 125 -2.36 15.30 9.30
C LEU A 125 -2.25 16.14 10.57
N CYS A 126 -1.11 16.09 11.24
CA CYS A 126 -0.94 16.63 12.58
C CYS A 126 0.30 17.51 12.69
N VAL A 127 0.25 18.47 13.60
CA VAL A 127 1.40 19.28 14.03
C VAL A 127 1.54 19.27 15.55
N LEU A 128 2.77 19.38 16.04
CA LEU A 128 3.11 19.38 17.47
C LEU A 128 4.08 20.51 17.80
N ASN A 129 3.90 21.13 18.97
CA ASN A 129 4.95 21.93 19.63
C ASN A 129 5.09 21.58 21.11
N ARG A 130 6.29 21.80 21.64
CA ARG A 130 6.62 21.73 23.08
C ARG A 130 6.28 22.99 23.86
N GLU A 131 5.83 24.04 23.19
CA GLU A 131 5.41 25.28 23.85
C GLU A 131 3.89 25.46 23.78
N PRO A 132 3.24 25.96 24.84
CA PRO A 132 1.83 26.32 24.80
C PRO A 132 1.55 27.45 23.80
N ARG A 133 0.56 27.24 22.93
CA ARG A 133 0.22 28.22 21.89
C ARG A 133 -1.19 28.01 21.33
N GLU A 134 -1.86 29.13 21.05
CA GLU A 134 -3.11 29.13 20.28
C GLU A 134 -2.85 29.17 18.76
N PHE A 135 -3.60 28.38 18.00
CA PHE A 135 -3.58 28.43 16.54
C PHE A 135 -4.55 29.49 16.02
N LYS A 136 -4.07 30.30 15.08
CA LYS A 136 -4.94 31.26 14.39
C LYS A 136 -5.86 30.54 13.41
N LYS A 137 -6.99 31.16 13.09
CA LYS A 137 -7.95 30.61 12.11
C LYS A 137 -7.31 30.36 10.75
N GLU A 138 -6.38 31.21 10.34
CA GLU A 138 -5.64 31.07 9.09
C GLU A 138 -4.75 29.82 9.09
N GLU A 139 -4.16 29.47 10.23
CA GLU A 139 -3.30 28.29 10.39
C GLU A 139 -4.12 27.00 10.37
N ILE A 140 -5.27 27.00 11.05
CA ILE A 140 -6.23 25.90 11.00
C ILE A 140 -6.74 25.72 9.56
N SER A 141 -7.11 26.80 8.89
CA SER A 141 -7.57 26.76 7.50
C SER A 141 -6.49 26.25 6.54
N LEU A 142 -5.23 26.61 6.77
CA LEU A 142 -4.09 26.11 5.98
C LEU A 142 -3.93 24.60 6.19
N MET A 143 -3.95 24.15 7.45
CA MET A 143 -3.91 22.72 7.78
C MET A 143 -5.06 21.95 7.13
N GLN A 144 -6.30 22.44 7.24
CA GLN A 144 -7.45 21.80 6.59
C GLN A 144 -7.30 21.76 5.06
N THR A 145 -6.73 22.80 4.45
CA THR A 145 -6.45 22.82 3.01
C THR A 145 -5.46 21.72 2.62
N PHE A 146 -4.38 21.55 3.38
CA PHE A 146 -3.42 20.48 3.16
C PHE A 146 -4.01 19.10 3.46
N GLY A 147 -4.82 18.95 4.50
CA GLY A 147 -5.54 17.70 4.80
C GLY A 147 -6.48 17.29 3.65
N ASN A 148 -7.20 18.25 3.06
CA ASN A 148 -8.04 18.02 1.88
C ASN A 148 -7.22 17.69 0.63
N LEU A 149 -6.08 18.37 0.42
CA LEU A 149 -5.17 18.06 -0.67
C LEU A 149 -4.61 16.64 -0.56
N LEU A 150 -4.14 16.24 0.64
CA LEU A 150 -3.69 14.88 0.91
C LEU A 150 -4.81 13.86 0.73
N SER A 151 -6.04 14.19 1.14
CA SER A 151 -7.20 13.32 0.90
C SER A 151 -7.45 13.11 -0.60
N TYR A 152 -7.29 14.16 -1.41
CA TYR A 152 -7.35 14.05 -2.87
C TYR A 152 -6.22 13.19 -3.42
N LEU A 153 -4.98 13.40 -2.96
CA LEU A 153 -3.82 12.61 -3.39
C LEU A 153 -3.98 11.13 -3.02
N ILE A 154 -4.38 10.81 -1.79
CA ILE A 154 -4.68 9.44 -1.34
C ILE A 154 -5.83 8.85 -2.15
N ARG A 155 -6.86 9.64 -2.48
CA ARG A 155 -7.95 9.15 -3.32
C ARG A 155 -7.45 8.80 -4.72
N VAL A 156 -6.68 9.68 -5.34
CA VAL A 156 -6.06 9.44 -6.66
C VAL A 156 -5.12 8.24 -6.60
N ASP A 157 -4.36 8.12 -5.53
CA ASP A 157 -3.47 7.00 -5.29
C ASP A 157 -4.23 5.71 -5.14
N GLN A 158 -5.14 5.61 -4.18
CA GLN A 158 -5.99 4.44 -4.02
C GLN A 158 -6.80 4.16 -5.32
N MET A 159 -7.02 5.15 -6.20
CA MET A 159 -7.68 4.98 -7.52
C MET A 159 -6.69 4.42 -8.55
N ASN A 160 -5.42 4.82 -8.49
CA ASN A 160 -4.32 4.33 -9.31
C ASN A 160 -3.80 2.97 -8.80
N GLU A 161 -3.65 2.78 -7.50
CA GLU A 161 -3.64 1.48 -6.85
C GLU A 161 -4.84 0.69 -7.29
N LYS A 162 -6.05 1.26 -7.51
CA LYS A 162 -7.18 0.54 -8.13
C LYS A 162 -7.07 0.29 -9.63
N ILE A 163 -6.20 1.00 -10.34
CA ILE A 163 -5.74 0.62 -11.68
C ILE A 163 -4.74 -0.56 -11.57
N ASP A 164 -4.00 -0.66 -10.46
CA ASP A 164 -3.27 -1.87 -10.01
C ASP A 164 -4.19 -2.93 -9.35
N VAL A 165 -5.39 -2.55 -8.87
CA VAL A 165 -6.50 -3.35 -8.32
C VAL A 165 -7.52 -3.62 -9.43
N LEU A 166 -7.04 -3.89 -10.63
CA LEU A 166 -7.37 -5.19 -11.18
C LEU A 166 -6.55 -6.21 -10.38
N GLY A 167 -6.92 -6.37 -9.10
CA GLY A 167 -6.25 -7.23 -8.13
C GLY A 167 -6.17 -8.62 -8.71
N TYR A 168 -5.13 -9.39 -8.35
CA TYR A 168 -4.90 -10.76 -8.80
C TYR A 168 -6.24 -11.50 -8.98
N PRO A 169 -6.80 -11.53 -10.20
CA PRO A 169 -8.21 -11.84 -10.33
C PRO A 169 -8.27 -13.36 -10.39
N ILE A 170 -8.27 -13.97 -9.21
CA ILE A 170 -8.32 -15.41 -9.07
C ILE A 170 -9.75 -15.82 -9.41
N VAL A 171 -9.91 -16.48 -10.55
CA VAL A 171 -11.20 -16.92 -11.07
C VAL A 171 -11.31 -18.42 -10.88
N PRO A 172 -12.20 -18.92 -10.00
CA PRO A 172 -12.59 -20.32 -9.98
C PRO A 172 -13.29 -20.66 -11.30
N ILE A 173 -12.80 -21.67 -12.03
CA ILE A 173 -13.36 -22.06 -13.34
C ILE A 173 -13.98 -23.45 -13.34
N GLY A 174 -13.84 -24.19 -12.24
CA GLY A 174 -14.40 -25.53 -12.06
C GLY A 174 -14.14 -26.03 -10.64
N GLU A 175 -14.69 -27.19 -10.33
CA GLU A 175 -14.40 -27.87 -9.06
C GLU A 175 -12.90 -28.16 -8.97
N GLY A 176 -12.26 -27.70 -7.89
CA GLY A 176 -10.83 -27.89 -7.66
C GLY A 176 -9.90 -27.00 -8.50
N ILE A 177 -10.39 -26.03 -9.27
CA ILE A 177 -9.54 -25.26 -10.21
C ILE A 177 -9.76 -23.76 -10.12
N ALA A 178 -8.65 -23.04 -9.99
CA ALA A 178 -8.60 -21.60 -10.15
C ALA A 178 -7.57 -21.16 -11.21
N VAL A 179 -7.83 -20.00 -11.81
CA VAL A 179 -6.91 -19.33 -12.74
C VAL A 179 -6.59 -17.95 -12.21
N LEU A 180 -5.31 -17.59 -12.26
CA LEU A 180 -4.79 -16.26 -11.98
C LEU A 180 -4.09 -15.69 -13.22
N PRO A 181 -4.71 -14.77 -13.96
CA PRO A 181 -4.03 -14.05 -15.03
C PRO A 181 -3.22 -12.89 -14.47
N LEU A 182 -1.93 -12.84 -14.81
CA LEU A 182 -1.01 -11.77 -14.46
C LEU A 182 -0.85 -10.81 -15.65
N VAL A 183 -1.15 -9.53 -15.41
CA VAL A 183 -1.16 -8.49 -16.44
C VAL A 183 -0.35 -7.26 -16.01
N GLY A 184 0.42 -6.73 -16.96
CA GLY A 184 1.19 -5.50 -16.78
C GLY A 184 2.59 -5.72 -16.23
N ALA A 185 3.19 -4.67 -15.69
CA ALA A 185 4.53 -4.70 -15.13
C ALA A 185 4.53 -5.30 -13.73
N MET A 186 5.47 -6.21 -13.45
CA MET A 186 5.63 -6.82 -12.14
C MET A 186 6.88 -6.23 -11.48
N ASP A 187 6.68 -5.25 -10.60
CA ASP A 187 7.73 -4.73 -9.73
C ASP A 187 7.80 -5.54 -8.42
N GLU A 188 8.70 -5.14 -7.53
CA GLU A 188 8.90 -5.81 -6.24
C GLU A 188 7.65 -5.75 -5.35
N ASN A 189 6.97 -4.61 -5.28
CA ASN A 189 5.78 -4.44 -4.45
C ASN A 189 4.61 -5.31 -4.92
N ARG A 190 4.35 -5.36 -6.23
CA ARG A 190 3.35 -6.28 -6.81
C ARG A 190 3.79 -7.73 -6.57
N SER A 191 5.04 -8.07 -6.81
CA SER A 191 5.52 -9.44 -6.63
C SER A 191 5.42 -9.96 -5.18
N ASN A 192 5.65 -9.10 -4.19
CA ASN A 192 5.41 -9.43 -2.78
C ASN A 192 3.92 -9.65 -2.48
N ARG A 193 3.05 -8.74 -2.95
CA ARG A 193 1.59 -8.86 -2.77
C ARG A 193 0.98 -10.07 -3.46
N LEU A 194 1.55 -10.50 -4.60
CA LEU A 194 1.15 -11.72 -5.30
C LEU A 194 1.20 -12.94 -4.37
N MET A 195 2.31 -13.09 -3.63
CA MET A 195 2.49 -14.19 -2.70
C MET A 195 1.39 -14.20 -1.64
N GLU A 196 1.24 -13.11 -0.91
CA GLU A 196 0.25 -13.02 0.17
C GLU A 196 -1.17 -13.30 -0.34
N THR A 197 -1.52 -12.72 -1.48
CA THR A 197 -2.86 -12.86 -2.07
C THR A 197 -3.15 -14.31 -2.47
N VAL A 198 -2.21 -14.95 -3.19
CA VAL A 198 -2.37 -16.33 -3.65
C VAL A 198 -2.49 -17.29 -2.47
N LEU A 199 -1.61 -17.17 -1.46
CA LEU A 199 -1.63 -18.08 -0.32
C LEU A 199 -2.89 -17.95 0.54
N GLN A 200 -3.39 -16.73 0.73
CA GLN A 200 -4.65 -16.51 1.45
C GLN A 200 -5.85 -17.10 0.70
N GLU A 201 -5.91 -16.88 -0.62
CA GLU A 201 -6.99 -17.42 -1.45
C GLU A 201 -6.99 -18.95 -1.44
N VAL A 202 -5.83 -19.58 -1.61
CA VAL A 202 -5.77 -21.04 -1.65
C VAL A 202 -6.00 -21.71 -0.30
N TYR A 203 -5.71 -21.02 0.81
CA TYR A 203 -6.02 -21.51 2.14
C TYR A 203 -7.54 -21.54 2.40
N GLY A 204 -8.28 -20.54 1.91
CA GLY A 204 -9.73 -20.46 2.04
C GLY A 204 -10.49 -21.34 1.04
N GLY A 205 -9.89 -21.58 -0.13
CA GLY A 205 -10.46 -22.38 -1.21
C GLY A 205 -10.24 -23.89 -1.09
N LYS A 206 -10.89 -24.64 -1.99
CA LYS A 206 -10.61 -26.06 -2.22
C LYS A 206 -10.12 -26.21 -3.65
N TYR A 207 -8.81 -26.04 -3.85
CA TYR A 207 -8.17 -26.12 -5.15
C TYR A 207 -7.18 -27.27 -5.17
N ASP A 208 -7.29 -28.13 -6.18
CA ASP A 208 -6.30 -29.15 -6.51
C ASP A 208 -5.28 -28.58 -7.51
N TYR A 209 -5.75 -27.73 -8.45
CA TYR A 209 -4.94 -27.10 -9.49
C TYR A 209 -5.07 -25.58 -9.47
N PHE A 210 -3.93 -24.89 -9.60
CA PHE A 210 -3.88 -23.43 -9.65
C PHE A 210 -3.10 -22.96 -10.88
N MET A 211 -3.80 -22.41 -11.87
CA MET A 211 -3.18 -21.98 -13.12
C MET A 211 -2.74 -20.52 -13.01
N ILE A 212 -1.48 -20.23 -13.35
CA ILE A 212 -0.93 -18.87 -13.39
C ILE A 212 -0.67 -18.51 -14.85
N ASP A 213 -1.41 -17.57 -15.41
CA ASP A 213 -1.20 -17.14 -16.79
C ASP A 213 -0.34 -15.88 -16.84
N VAL A 214 0.85 -15.99 -17.43
CA VAL A 214 1.81 -14.87 -17.56
C VAL A 214 1.80 -14.23 -18.94
N SER A 215 0.81 -14.56 -19.79
CA SER A 215 0.75 -14.07 -21.17
C SER A 215 0.70 -12.55 -21.26
N GLY A 216 0.07 -11.89 -20.27
CA GLY A 216 -0.10 -10.44 -20.17
C GLY A 216 1.02 -9.70 -19.43
N VAL A 217 2.06 -10.38 -18.95
CA VAL A 217 3.17 -9.75 -18.23
C VAL A 217 4.07 -8.99 -19.20
N SER A 218 4.35 -7.72 -18.92
CA SER A 218 5.09 -6.84 -19.83
C SER A 218 6.61 -7.06 -19.79
N ALA A 219 7.16 -7.44 -18.64
CA ALA A 219 8.57 -7.75 -18.46
C ALA A 219 8.76 -8.94 -17.52
N PHE A 220 9.50 -9.94 -17.96
CA PHE A 220 9.78 -11.15 -17.19
C PHE A 220 11.18 -11.07 -16.56
N ASN A 221 11.43 -10.07 -15.72
CA ASN A 221 12.76 -9.82 -15.13
C ASN A 221 13.11 -10.85 -14.03
N GLU A 222 14.36 -10.84 -13.58
CA GLU A 222 14.85 -11.76 -12.54
C GLU A 222 14.07 -11.69 -11.24
N THR A 223 13.79 -10.47 -10.78
CA THR A 223 13.04 -10.21 -9.56
C THR A 223 11.67 -10.88 -9.60
N PHE A 224 10.91 -10.65 -10.68
CA PHE A 224 9.61 -11.29 -10.87
C PHE A 224 9.72 -12.82 -10.96
N THR A 225 10.70 -13.35 -11.70
CA THR A 225 10.89 -14.80 -11.81
C THR A 225 11.19 -15.44 -10.46
N MET A 226 12.00 -14.79 -9.61
CA MET A 226 12.30 -15.25 -8.26
C MET A 226 11.03 -15.32 -7.39
N TYR A 227 10.23 -14.24 -7.35
CA TYR A 227 8.99 -14.24 -6.59
C TYR A 227 7.98 -15.25 -7.13
N LEU A 228 7.81 -15.35 -8.45
CA LEU A 228 6.95 -16.35 -9.08
C LEU A 228 7.35 -17.77 -8.68
N SER A 229 8.66 -18.08 -8.69
CA SER A 229 9.19 -19.36 -8.23
C SER A 229 8.86 -19.64 -6.76
N GLN A 230 8.94 -18.64 -5.88
CA GLN A 230 8.54 -18.79 -4.48
C GLN A 230 7.04 -19.12 -4.35
N VAL A 231 6.17 -18.43 -5.11
CA VAL A 231 4.71 -18.70 -5.10
C VAL A 231 4.42 -20.13 -5.52
N ILE A 232 5.05 -20.59 -6.61
CA ILE A 232 4.94 -21.96 -7.11
C ILE A 232 5.35 -22.98 -6.05
N GLN A 233 6.46 -22.73 -5.35
CA GLN A 233 6.94 -23.63 -4.29
C GLN A 233 5.99 -23.66 -3.10
N ALA A 234 5.48 -22.50 -2.68
CA ALA A 234 4.54 -22.39 -1.57
C ALA A 234 3.21 -23.12 -1.88
N LEU A 235 2.67 -22.99 -3.10
CA LEU A 235 1.48 -23.72 -3.54
C LEU A 235 1.66 -25.24 -3.43
N LYS A 236 2.80 -25.76 -3.88
CA LYS A 236 3.12 -27.19 -3.76
C LYS A 236 3.21 -27.67 -2.31
N LEU A 237 3.81 -26.85 -1.44
CA LEU A 237 3.87 -27.16 -0.01
C LEU A 237 2.48 -27.22 0.63
N MET A 238 1.52 -26.46 0.09
CA MET A 238 0.11 -26.49 0.49
C MET A 238 -0.68 -27.63 -0.18
N GLY A 239 -0.04 -28.47 -0.99
CA GLY A 239 -0.67 -29.62 -1.65
C GLY A 239 -1.45 -29.25 -2.92
N ILE A 240 -1.14 -28.12 -3.54
CA ILE A 240 -1.80 -27.62 -4.75
C ILE A 240 -0.82 -27.71 -5.91
N ASP A 241 -1.31 -28.17 -7.06
CA ASP A 241 -0.51 -28.31 -8.28
C ASP A 241 -0.55 -27.03 -9.12
N PRO A 242 0.52 -26.21 -9.13
CA PRO A 242 0.58 -25.02 -9.97
C PRO A 242 0.86 -25.39 -11.43
N ILE A 243 0.17 -24.71 -12.35
CA ILE A 243 0.40 -24.84 -13.80
C ILE A 243 0.68 -23.45 -14.37
N LEU A 244 1.84 -23.24 -14.97
CA LEU A 244 2.18 -21.96 -15.62
C LEU A 244 1.75 -21.98 -17.07
N THR A 245 1.07 -20.93 -17.53
CA THR A 245 0.68 -20.76 -18.93
C THR A 245 1.14 -19.43 -19.51
N GLY A 246 1.18 -19.34 -20.85
CA GLY A 246 1.43 -18.06 -21.51
C GLY A 246 2.89 -17.61 -21.53
N VAL A 247 3.84 -18.52 -21.26
CA VAL A 247 5.28 -18.25 -21.35
C VAL A 247 5.65 -17.93 -22.80
N ARG A 248 6.12 -16.71 -23.05
CA ARG A 248 6.56 -16.25 -24.38
C ARG A 248 8.02 -16.64 -24.66
N PRO A 249 8.47 -16.65 -25.93
CA PRO A 249 9.84 -17.05 -26.28
C PRO A 249 10.94 -16.25 -25.56
N ASP A 250 10.73 -14.94 -25.36
CA ASP A 250 11.65 -14.07 -24.62
C ASP A 250 11.79 -14.50 -23.14
N MET A 251 10.68 -14.88 -22.51
CA MET A 251 10.63 -15.35 -21.13
C MET A 251 11.36 -16.70 -20.98
N ALA A 252 11.12 -17.64 -21.91
CA ALA A 252 11.75 -18.95 -21.91
C ALA A 252 13.28 -18.85 -22.06
N VAL A 253 13.76 -18.02 -23.00
CA VAL A 253 15.21 -17.78 -23.17
C VAL A 253 15.82 -17.18 -21.92
N GLN A 254 15.10 -16.29 -21.24
CA GLN A 254 15.60 -15.66 -20.03
C GLN A 254 15.69 -16.63 -18.86
N ASP A 255 14.67 -17.46 -18.65
CA ASP A 255 14.67 -18.44 -17.56
C ASP A 255 15.71 -19.54 -17.77
N VAL A 256 15.87 -20.07 -19.00
CA VAL A 256 16.92 -21.07 -19.31
C VAL A 256 18.33 -20.58 -18.95
N ARG A 257 18.59 -19.27 -19.00
CA ARG A 257 19.90 -18.71 -18.62
C ARG A 257 20.12 -18.65 -17.12
N LYS A 258 19.06 -18.59 -16.32
CA LYS A 258 19.11 -18.33 -14.89
C LYS A 258 18.63 -19.50 -14.02
N ASP A 259 17.89 -20.43 -14.61
CA ASP A 259 17.36 -21.64 -14.01
C ASP A 259 16.52 -21.38 -12.75
N ILE A 260 15.55 -20.46 -12.82
CA ILE A 260 14.83 -19.94 -11.64
C ILE A 260 13.49 -20.65 -11.43
N LEU A 261 12.73 -20.95 -12.49
CA LEU A 261 11.42 -21.63 -12.35
C LEU A 261 11.56 -23.11 -11.93
N GLY A 262 12.72 -23.72 -12.17
CA GLY A 262 13.06 -25.09 -11.79
C GLY A 262 12.36 -26.17 -12.62
N GLU A 263 12.77 -27.44 -12.44
CA GLU A 263 12.32 -28.57 -13.28
C GLU A 263 10.93 -29.12 -12.92
N ASN A 264 10.40 -28.78 -11.74
CA ASN A 264 9.22 -29.47 -11.20
C ASN A 264 7.89 -28.77 -11.48
N ILE A 265 7.83 -27.71 -12.29
CA ILE A 265 6.57 -27.03 -12.64
C ILE A 265 6.01 -27.53 -13.97
N ILE A 266 4.70 -27.75 -14.02
CA ILE A 266 3.99 -28.00 -15.28
C ILE A 266 3.86 -26.66 -16.00
N ILE A 267 4.44 -26.58 -17.20
CA ILE A 267 4.32 -25.41 -18.07
C ILE A 267 3.57 -25.82 -19.33
N GLU A 268 2.47 -25.13 -19.61
CA GLU A 268 1.63 -25.39 -20.78
C GLU A 268 1.53 -24.15 -21.66
N LYS A 269 1.34 -24.37 -22.97
CA LYS A 269 1.31 -23.27 -23.94
C LYS A 269 0.20 -22.26 -23.66
N SER A 270 -0.96 -22.73 -23.20
CA SER A 270 -2.15 -21.92 -22.95
C SER A 270 -3.03 -22.55 -21.89
N LEU A 271 -3.94 -21.77 -21.32
CA LEU A 271 -4.98 -22.25 -20.40
C LEU A 271 -5.80 -23.40 -20.99
N GLU A 272 -6.08 -23.37 -22.29
CA GLU A 272 -6.81 -24.47 -22.95
C GLU A 272 -6.04 -25.80 -22.89
N THR A 273 -4.73 -25.77 -23.15
CA THR A 273 -3.90 -26.98 -23.07
C THR A 273 -3.72 -27.44 -21.62
N ALA A 274 -3.56 -26.51 -20.68
CA ALA A 274 -3.51 -26.79 -19.25
C ALA A 274 -4.79 -27.48 -18.76
N LEU A 275 -5.97 -27.00 -19.16
CA LEU A 275 -7.23 -27.66 -18.83
C LEU A 275 -7.32 -29.07 -19.41
N LYS A 276 -6.90 -29.25 -20.66
CA LYS A 276 -6.85 -30.58 -21.29
C LYS A 276 -5.90 -31.55 -20.58
N SER A 277 -4.75 -31.07 -20.09
CA SER A 277 -3.76 -31.93 -19.42
C SER A 277 -4.25 -32.46 -18.06
N ILE A 278 -5.12 -31.71 -17.37
CA ILE A 278 -5.80 -32.15 -16.14
C ILE A 278 -7.18 -32.81 -16.39
N GLY A 279 -7.49 -33.17 -17.64
CA GLY A 279 -8.64 -33.99 -17.99
C GLY A 279 -9.91 -33.25 -18.41
N PHE A 280 -9.90 -31.92 -18.49
CA PHE A 280 -11.07 -31.14 -18.92
C PHE A 280 -11.24 -31.19 -20.43
N ARG A 281 -12.48 -31.37 -20.89
CA ARG A 281 -12.83 -31.41 -22.31
C ARG A 281 -14.08 -30.59 -22.56
N LEU A 282 -14.06 -29.81 -23.63
CA LEU A 282 -15.25 -29.15 -24.13
C LEU A 282 -16.20 -30.20 -24.70
N VAL A 283 -17.36 -30.38 -24.06
CA VAL A 283 -18.47 -31.15 -24.60
C VAL A 283 -19.40 -30.17 -25.31
N ARG A 284 -19.76 -30.45 -26.57
CA ARG A 284 -20.77 -29.69 -27.30
C ARG A 284 -22.02 -30.54 -27.33
N ASP A 285 -23.12 -30.01 -26.80
CA ASP A 285 -24.43 -30.61 -27.05
C ASP A 285 -24.79 -30.31 -28.52
N GLU A 286 -25.06 -31.35 -29.29
CA GLU A 286 -25.51 -31.28 -30.69
C GLU A 286 -26.90 -30.66 -30.83
#